data_AF-A0A538EPD5-F1
#
_entry.id   AF-A0A538EPD5-F1
#
_cell.length_a   1.000
_cell.length_b   1.000
_cell.length_c   1.000
_cell.angle_alpha   90.00
_cell.angle_beta   90.00
_cell.angle_gamma   90.00
#
_symmetry.space_group_name_H-M   'P 1'
#
loop_
_entity.id
_entity.type
_entity.pdbx_description
1 polymer ?
#
loop_
_entity_poly.entity_id
_entity_poly.type
_entity_poly.pdbx_seq_one_letter_code
_entity_poly.pdbx_strand_id
1 'polypeptide(L)'
;MSPVQEAGDGRDLETLRRLVEGLDARDPALTSHSELVSIYAARIATRLGHFLERIERILLAGTVHDLGKVILPDSILFKPGPLTPDEWDAVRRHPEAGAAMLAEARFEDVAVWVRHHHERIDGSGYPHGLAGDDIPLESRILGVADAYEAMTTDRVYRARLGHDAACAELRRCAGSQFDPAVVDAFLGAAPDELRELSERGRFPRSSPPPRESRRPGAAER
;
A
#
# COMPACT_ATOMS: atom_id res chain seq x y z
N MET A 1 -14.85 -28.26 6.91
CA MET A 1 -13.54 -27.70 7.34
C MET A 1 -13.34 -28.07 8.81
N SER A 2 -12.12 -28.44 9.22
CA SER A 2 -11.86 -28.96 10.57
C SER A 2 -11.61 -27.82 11.57
N PRO A 3 -12.14 -27.85 12.81
CA PRO A 3 -12.01 -26.78 13.81
C PRO A 3 -10.56 -26.39 14.16
N VAL A 4 -9.60 -27.28 13.91
CA VAL A 4 -8.17 -27.06 14.13
C VAL A 4 -7.55 -26.15 13.06
N GLN A 5 -8.11 -26.12 11.84
CA GLN A 5 -7.63 -25.25 10.75
C GLN A 5 -8.05 -23.80 10.96
N GLU A 6 -9.30 -23.54 11.36
CA GLU A 6 -9.79 -22.18 11.64
C GLU A 6 -9.05 -21.50 12.81
N ALA A 7 -8.65 -22.27 13.84
CA ALA A 7 -7.86 -21.78 14.97
C ALA A 7 -6.36 -21.58 14.66
N GLY A 8 -5.87 -22.14 13.55
CA GLY A 8 -4.53 -21.92 13.02
C GLY A 8 -4.49 -20.65 12.17
N ASP A 9 -5.37 -20.57 11.18
CA ASP A 9 -5.51 -19.43 10.27
C ASP A 9 -5.74 -18.11 11.04
N GLY A 10 -6.54 -18.14 12.12
CA GLY A 10 -6.79 -16.97 12.96
C GLY A 10 -5.56 -16.47 13.74
N ARG A 11 -4.66 -17.38 14.18
CA ARG A 11 -3.42 -17.01 14.89
C ARG A 11 -2.34 -16.52 13.94
N ASP A 12 -2.24 -17.15 12.77
CA ASP A 12 -1.30 -16.74 11.74
C ASP A 12 -1.68 -15.37 11.17
N LEU A 13 -2.97 -15.14 10.93
CA LEU A 13 -3.50 -13.83 10.54
C LEU A 13 -3.20 -12.72 11.55
N GLU A 14 -3.44 -12.98 12.84
CA GLU A 14 -3.13 -12.04 13.91
C GLU A 14 -1.62 -11.71 13.96
N THR A 15 -0.78 -12.73 13.75
CA THR A 15 0.68 -12.54 13.71
C THR A 15 1.09 -11.68 12.52
N LEU A 16 0.54 -11.95 11.33
CA LEU A 16 0.80 -11.16 10.12
C LEU A 16 0.34 -9.71 10.30
N ARG A 17 -0.83 -9.48 10.89
CA ARG A 17 -1.33 -8.12 11.18
C ARG A 17 -0.41 -7.37 12.12
N ARG A 18 0.09 -8.00 13.19
CA ARG A 18 1.07 -7.37 14.10
C ARG A 18 2.39 -7.04 13.41
N LEU A 19 2.82 -7.84 12.45
CA LEU A 19 4.02 -7.52 11.66
C LEU A 19 3.79 -6.31 10.76
N VAL A 20 2.61 -6.21 10.13
CA VAL A 20 2.20 -5.01 9.38
C VAL A 20 2.13 -3.80 10.28
N GLU A 21 1.46 -3.88 11.43
CA GLU A 21 1.39 -2.78 12.40
C GLU A 21 2.78 -2.35 12.87
N GLY A 22 3.69 -3.30 13.11
CA GLY A 22 5.07 -3.01 13.46
C GLY A 22 5.85 -2.34 12.32
N LEU A 23 5.59 -2.71 11.07
CA LEU A 23 6.18 -2.07 9.90
C LEU A 23 5.63 -0.64 9.73
N ASP A 24 4.31 -0.46 9.84
CA ASP A 24 3.64 0.83 9.77
C ASP A 24 4.08 1.76 10.93
N ALA A 25 4.39 1.20 12.10
CA ALA A 25 4.93 1.95 13.24
C ALA A 25 6.40 2.36 13.03
N ARG A 26 7.17 1.59 12.24
CA ARG A 26 8.55 1.98 11.86
C ARG A 26 8.53 3.16 10.90
N ASP A 27 7.50 3.29 10.07
CA ASP A 27 7.38 4.39 9.11
C ASP A 27 6.48 5.53 9.63
N PRO A 28 7.05 6.72 9.93
CA PRO A 28 6.28 7.89 10.36
C PRO A 28 5.26 8.40 9.32
N ALA A 29 5.19 7.83 8.12
CA ALA A 29 4.23 8.12 7.07
C ALA A 29 3.17 7.01 6.85
N LEU A 30 3.29 5.82 7.45
CA LEU A 30 2.45 4.64 7.09
C LEU A 30 1.35 4.28 8.08
N THR A 31 1.15 4.98 9.19
CA THR A 31 0.22 4.53 10.26
C THR A 31 -1.27 4.40 9.82
N SER A 32 -1.59 4.63 8.54
CA SER A 32 -2.88 4.29 7.91
C SER A 32 -2.78 3.81 6.44
N HIS A 33 -1.57 3.58 5.90
CA HIS A 33 -1.38 3.28 4.46
C HIS A 33 -2.00 1.92 4.09
N SER A 34 -1.58 0.86 4.77
CA SER A 34 -2.04 -0.50 4.53
C SER A 34 -3.55 -0.64 4.73
N GLU A 35 -4.11 0.12 5.69
CA GLU A 35 -5.55 0.20 5.93
C GLU A 35 -6.28 0.89 4.76
N LEU A 36 -5.82 2.06 4.32
CA LEU A 36 -6.43 2.78 3.20
C LEU A 36 -6.37 1.98 1.90
N VAL A 37 -5.22 1.36 1.60
CA VAL A 37 -5.07 0.48 0.43
C VAL A 37 -6.06 -0.67 0.50
N SER A 38 -6.23 -1.31 1.67
CA SER A 38 -7.22 -2.39 1.85
C SER A 38 -8.66 -1.94 1.58
N ILE A 39 -9.03 -0.73 2.05
CA ILE A 39 -10.36 -0.16 1.85
C ILE A 39 -10.59 0.14 0.37
N TYR A 40 -9.64 0.80 -0.29
CA TYR A 40 -9.75 1.11 -1.71
C TYR A 40 -9.84 -0.16 -2.57
N ALA A 41 -8.99 -1.15 -2.30
CA ALA A 41 -9.02 -2.44 -2.99
C ALA A 41 -10.38 -3.16 -2.84
N ALA A 42 -10.93 -3.21 -1.61
CA ALA A 42 -12.23 -3.81 -1.34
C ALA A 42 -13.38 -3.09 -2.09
N ARG A 43 -13.33 -1.76 -2.19
CA ARG A 43 -14.33 -0.97 -2.93
C ARG A 43 -14.27 -1.22 -4.43
N ILE A 44 -13.07 -1.28 -5.01
CA ILE A 44 -12.88 -1.65 -6.40
C ILE A 44 -13.46 -3.05 -6.65
N ALA A 45 -13.10 -4.02 -5.81
CA ALA A 45 -13.56 -5.40 -5.94
C ALA A 45 -15.10 -5.52 -5.87
N THR A 46 -15.73 -4.78 -4.96
CA THR A 46 -17.20 -4.73 -4.84
C THR A 46 -17.84 -4.27 -6.15
N ARG A 47 -17.27 -3.27 -6.81
CA ARG A 47 -17.81 -2.74 -8.07
C ARG A 47 -17.58 -3.63 -9.27
N LEU A 48 -16.48 -4.38 -9.26
CA LEU A 48 -16.22 -5.44 -10.25
C LEU A 48 -17.13 -6.66 -10.04
N GLY A 49 -17.98 -6.67 -9.01
CA GLY A 49 -18.98 -7.71 -8.78
C GLY A 49 -18.45 -8.95 -8.05
N HIS A 50 -17.32 -8.82 -7.33
CA HIS A 50 -16.82 -9.92 -6.49
C HIS A 50 -17.79 -10.23 -5.34
N PHE A 51 -17.85 -11.51 -4.95
CA PHE A 51 -18.58 -11.96 -3.76
C PHE A 51 -17.86 -11.57 -2.47
N LEU A 52 -18.60 -11.54 -1.36
CA LEU A 52 -18.11 -11.08 -0.05
C LEU A 52 -16.83 -11.81 0.38
N GLU A 53 -16.78 -13.13 0.21
CA GLU A 53 -15.63 -13.94 0.61
C GLU A 53 -14.35 -13.54 -0.15
N ARG A 54 -14.48 -13.18 -1.43
CA ARG A 54 -13.34 -12.71 -2.23
C ARG A 54 -12.94 -11.29 -1.85
N ILE A 55 -13.91 -10.43 -1.53
CA ILE A 55 -13.66 -9.06 -1.05
C ILE A 55 -12.89 -9.10 0.28
N GLU A 56 -13.26 -9.98 1.21
CA GLU A 56 -12.54 -10.15 2.49
C GLU A 56 -11.09 -10.57 2.27
N ARG A 57 -10.82 -11.46 1.30
CA ARG A 57 -9.44 -11.83 0.96
C ARG A 57 -8.67 -10.70 0.29
N ILE A 58 -9.30 -9.89 -0.56
CA ILE A 58 -8.69 -8.70 -1.18
C ILE A 58 -8.37 -7.63 -0.13
N LEU A 59 -9.27 -7.45 0.85
CA LEU A 59 -9.05 -6.56 1.99
C LEU A 59 -7.80 -7.02 2.76
N LEU A 60 -7.72 -8.32 3.10
CA LEU A 60 -6.52 -8.88 3.70
C LEU A 60 -5.28 -8.59 2.85
N ALA A 61 -5.34 -8.87 1.54
CA ALA A 61 -4.23 -8.62 0.64
C ALA A 61 -3.75 -7.16 0.64
N GLY A 62 -4.67 -6.20 0.68
CA GLY A 62 -4.32 -4.78 0.81
C GLY A 62 -3.64 -4.45 2.14
N THR A 63 -4.07 -5.08 3.23
CA THR A 63 -3.41 -4.92 4.54
C THR A 63 -1.99 -5.45 4.54
N VAL A 64 -1.71 -6.56 3.83
CA VAL A 64 -0.40 -7.25 3.90
C VAL A 64 0.48 -7.08 2.66
N HIS A 65 0.09 -6.27 1.67
CA HIS A 65 0.80 -6.19 0.39
C HIS A 65 2.28 -5.81 0.53
N ASP A 66 2.58 -4.99 1.54
CA ASP A 66 3.91 -4.48 1.84
C ASP A 66 4.65 -5.25 2.94
N LEU A 67 4.07 -6.35 3.46
CA LEU A 67 4.64 -7.12 4.59
C LEU A 67 6.12 -7.49 4.35
N GLY A 68 6.49 -7.79 3.11
CA GLY A 68 7.86 -8.15 2.75
C GLY A 68 8.88 -7.03 2.98
N LYS A 69 8.46 -5.76 3.15
CA LYS A 69 9.39 -4.66 3.48
C LYS A 69 10.04 -4.84 4.85
N VAL A 70 9.57 -5.77 5.67
CA VAL A 70 10.23 -6.18 6.94
C VAL A 70 11.70 -6.58 6.75
N ILE A 71 12.08 -7.08 5.56
CA ILE A 71 13.48 -7.47 5.25
C ILE A 71 14.38 -6.27 4.93
N LEU A 72 13.81 -5.07 4.75
CA LEU A 72 14.56 -3.88 4.39
C LEU A 72 15.17 -3.22 5.65
N PRO A 73 16.45 -2.80 5.58
CA PRO A 73 17.04 -2.02 6.65
C PRO A 73 16.43 -0.60 6.68
N ASP A 74 16.37 -0.01 7.87
CA ASP A 74 15.85 1.35 8.08
C ASP A 74 16.55 2.41 7.22
N SER A 75 17.83 2.22 6.92
CA SER A 75 18.61 3.12 6.07
C SER A 75 18.12 3.17 4.61
N ILE A 76 17.45 2.11 4.13
CA ILE A 76 16.80 2.07 2.81
C ILE A 76 15.36 2.52 2.95
N LEU A 77 14.62 1.96 3.91
CA LEU A 77 13.19 2.22 4.08
C LEU A 77 12.88 3.70 4.37
N PHE A 78 13.73 4.37 5.16
CA PHE A 78 13.55 5.78 5.57
C PHE A 78 14.54 6.75 4.94
N LYS A 79 15.19 6.34 3.84
CA LYS A 79 16.23 7.15 3.21
C LYS A 79 15.70 8.54 2.80
N PRO A 80 16.33 9.65 3.25
CA PRO A 80 16.00 10.98 2.76
C PRO A 80 16.55 11.17 1.35
N GLY A 81 15.72 10.95 0.34
CA GLY A 81 16.05 11.20 -1.06
C GLY A 81 15.98 9.96 -1.96
N PRO A 82 16.54 10.02 -3.18
CA PRO A 82 16.44 8.92 -4.13
C PRO A 82 17.25 7.70 -3.67
N LEU A 83 16.69 6.52 -3.93
CA LEU A 83 17.37 5.24 -3.79
C LEU A 83 18.40 5.06 -4.91
N THR A 84 19.52 4.41 -4.60
CA THR A 84 20.48 3.92 -5.60
C THR A 84 19.89 2.73 -6.36
N PRO A 85 20.48 2.32 -7.51
CA PRO A 85 20.03 1.11 -8.21
C PRO A 85 20.01 -0.15 -7.32
N ASP A 86 21.06 -0.38 -6.52
CA ASP A 86 21.14 -1.54 -5.63
C ASP A 86 20.07 -1.50 -4.51
N GLU A 87 19.75 -0.31 -4.01
CA GLU A 87 18.70 -0.12 -3.02
C GLU A 87 17.31 -0.35 -3.64
N TRP A 88 17.10 0.06 -4.89
CA TRP A 88 15.90 -0.27 -5.66
C TRP A 88 15.75 -1.77 -5.87
N ASP A 89 16.83 -2.47 -6.20
CA ASP A 89 16.82 -3.93 -6.34
C ASP A 89 16.53 -4.64 -5.00
N ALA A 90 16.90 -4.03 -3.87
CA ALA A 90 16.47 -4.49 -2.57
C ALA A 90 14.96 -4.31 -2.34
N VAL A 91 14.43 -3.13 -2.66
CA VAL A 91 13.00 -2.82 -2.53
C VAL A 91 12.15 -3.71 -3.43
N ARG A 92 12.57 -3.99 -4.66
CA ARG A 92 11.83 -4.83 -5.62
C ARG A 92 11.65 -6.29 -5.19
N ARG A 93 12.40 -6.75 -4.18
CA ARG A 93 12.28 -8.11 -3.63
C ARG A 93 11.17 -8.25 -2.58
N HIS A 94 10.61 -7.14 -2.08
CA HIS A 94 9.59 -7.22 -1.03
C HIS A 94 8.30 -7.96 -1.46
N PRO A 95 7.80 -7.91 -2.71
CA PRO A 95 6.58 -8.64 -3.06
C PRO A 95 6.78 -10.15 -2.96
N GLU A 96 7.95 -10.64 -3.41
CA GLU A 96 8.30 -12.06 -3.30
C GLU A 96 8.49 -12.50 -1.85
N ALA A 97 9.15 -11.67 -1.03
CA ALA A 97 9.35 -11.95 0.39
C ALA A 97 8.01 -11.99 1.15
N GLY A 98 7.13 -11.01 0.92
CA GLY A 98 5.79 -10.99 1.52
C GLY A 98 4.97 -12.19 1.10
N ALA A 99 5.01 -12.55 -0.19
CA ALA A 99 4.34 -13.74 -0.72
C ALA A 99 4.87 -15.04 -0.09
N ALA A 100 6.17 -15.17 0.16
CA ALA A 100 6.74 -16.34 0.83
C ALA A 100 6.20 -16.48 2.26
N MET A 101 6.18 -15.39 3.04
CA MET A 101 5.64 -15.39 4.41
C MET A 101 4.15 -15.74 4.43
N LEU A 102 3.37 -15.23 3.48
CA LEU A 102 1.94 -15.54 3.36
C LEU A 102 1.69 -16.99 2.97
N ALA A 103 2.52 -17.57 2.08
CA ALA A 103 2.42 -18.97 1.72
C ALA A 103 2.74 -19.90 2.90
N GLU A 104 3.74 -19.57 3.72
CA GLU A 104 4.03 -20.31 4.95
C GLU A 104 2.86 -20.26 5.95
N ALA A 105 2.16 -19.14 6.00
CA ALA A 105 0.94 -18.94 6.78
C ALA A 105 -0.34 -19.46 6.10
N ARG A 106 -0.25 -20.21 4.99
CA ARG A 106 -1.37 -20.85 4.29
C ARG A 106 -2.40 -19.87 3.70
N PHE A 107 -1.90 -18.71 3.25
CA PHE A 107 -2.64 -17.71 2.49
C PHE A 107 -2.17 -17.70 1.03
N GLU A 108 -2.19 -18.85 0.34
CA GLU A 108 -1.56 -19.01 -0.98
C GLU A 108 -2.15 -18.11 -2.07
N ASP A 109 -3.45 -17.86 -2.06
CA ASP A 109 -4.07 -16.97 -3.03
C ASP A 109 -3.69 -15.50 -2.79
N VAL A 110 -3.73 -15.03 -1.54
CA VAL A 110 -3.27 -13.70 -1.14
C VAL A 110 -1.79 -13.54 -1.46
N ALA A 111 -0.98 -14.58 -1.23
CA ALA A 111 0.45 -14.59 -1.57
C ALA A 111 0.68 -14.34 -3.06
N VAL A 112 -0.12 -14.97 -3.95
CA VAL A 112 -0.04 -14.72 -5.39
C VAL A 112 -0.39 -13.26 -5.71
N TRP A 113 -1.42 -12.71 -5.07
CA TRP A 113 -1.84 -11.34 -5.36
C TRP A 113 -0.81 -10.30 -4.91
N VAL A 114 -0.27 -10.49 -3.70
CA VAL A 114 0.80 -9.68 -3.14
C VAL A 114 2.07 -9.81 -3.95
N ARG A 115 2.41 -10.98 -4.51
CA ARG A 115 3.62 -11.11 -5.34
C ARG A 115 3.60 -10.21 -6.57
N HIS A 116 2.42 -10.00 -7.17
CA HIS A 116 2.28 -9.35 -8.47
C HIS A 116 1.67 -7.95 -8.41
N HIS A 117 1.49 -7.35 -7.23
CA HIS A 117 0.82 -6.04 -7.11
C HIS A 117 1.61 -4.88 -7.75
N HIS A 118 2.89 -5.08 -8.07
CA HIS A 118 3.74 -4.14 -8.82
C HIS A 118 3.97 -4.53 -10.29
N GLU A 119 3.31 -5.57 -10.78
CA GLU A 119 3.24 -5.84 -12.22
C GLU A 119 2.45 -4.74 -12.92
N ARG A 120 2.76 -4.50 -14.20
CA ARG A 120 2.16 -3.45 -15.01
C ARG A 120 1.53 -4.05 -16.23
N ILE A 121 0.40 -3.52 -16.68
CA ILE A 121 -0.31 -4.04 -17.86
C ILE A 121 0.60 -4.09 -19.11
N ASP A 122 1.51 -3.15 -19.24
CA ASP A 122 2.51 -3.06 -20.33
C ASP A 122 3.69 -4.04 -20.20
N GLY A 123 3.77 -4.85 -19.14
CA GLY A 123 4.84 -5.82 -18.90
C GLY A 123 6.14 -5.22 -18.35
N SER A 124 6.20 -3.92 -18.07
CA SER A 124 7.39 -3.25 -17.52
C SER A 124 7.47 -3.27 -15.99
N GLY A 125 6.56 -4.04 -15.35
CA GLY A 125 6.51 -4.21 -13.89
C GLY A 125 7.50 -5.23 -13.36
N TYR A 126 7.33 -5.59 -12.09
CA TYR A 126 8.15 -6.58 -11.39
C TYR A 126 7.28 -7.38 -10.41
N PRO A 127 7.70 -8.58 -9.96
CA PRO A 127 9.02 -9.21 -10.15
C PRO A 127 9.22 -9.96 -11.48
N HIS A 128 8.16 -10.36 -12.18
CA HIS A 128 8.26 -11.27 -13.32
C HIS A 128 8.00 -10.63 -14.69
N GLY A 129 7.56 -9.37 -14.73
CA GLY A 129 7.23 -8.69 -15.98
C GLY A 129 6.00 -9.29 -16.66
N LEU A 130 5.02 -9.70 -15.86
CA LEU A 130 3.73 -10.17 -16.37
C LEU A 130 3.00 -9.01 -17.05
N ALA A 131 2.22 -9.32 -18.08
CA ALA A 131 1.51 -8.32 -18.88
C ALA A 131 0.02 -8.68 -19.03
N GLY A 132 -0.82 -7.65 -19.18
CA GLY A 132 -2.26 -7.81 -19.40
C GLY A 132 -2.93 -8.79 -18.41
N ASP A 133 -3.58 -9.81 -18.97
CA ASP A 133 -4.37 -10.79 -18.20
C ASP A 133 -3.54 -11.89 -17.51
N ASP A 134 -2.24 -11.97 -17.78
CA ASP A 134 -1.35 -12.85 -17.01
C ASP A 134 -1.18 -12.35 -15.56
N ILE A 135 -1.48 -11.07 -15.32
CA ILE A 135 -1.52 -10.48 -13.98
C ILE A 135 -2.86 -10.84 -13.32
N PRO A 136 -2.85 -11.45 -12.12
CA PRO A 136 -4.08 -11.68 -11.36
C PRO A 136 -4.90 -10.40 -11.22
N LEU A 137 -6.23 -10.50 -11.39
CA LEU A 137 -7.11 -9.34 -11.28
C LEU A 137 -6.96 -8.65 -9.92
N GLU A 138 -6.81 -9.43 -8.85
CA GLU A 138 -6.61 -8.92 -7.50
C GLU A 138 -5.30 -8.14 -7.36
N SER A 139 -4.23 -8.56 -8.03
CA SER A 139 -2.97 -7.78 -8.09
C SER A 139 -3.15 -6.46 -8.82
N ARG A 140 -3.92 -6.45 -9.92
CA ARG A 140 -4.26 -5.22 -10.65
C ARG A 140 -5.07 -4.26 -9.77
N ILE A 141 -6.01 -4.79 -8.97
CA ILE A 141 -6.77 -4.02 -7.98
C ILE A 141 -5.84 -3.40 -6.93
N LEU A 142 -4.93 -4.19 -6.35
CA LEU A 142 -3.96 -3.71 -5.36
C LEU A 142 -3.08 -2.61 -5.93
N GLY A 143 -2.56 -2.77 -7.15
CA GLY A 143 -1.70 -1.77 -7.79
C GLY A 143 -2.38 -0.42 -7.99
N VAL A 144 -3.68 -0.40 -8.34
CA VAL A 144 -4.46 0.86 -8.44
C VAL A 144 -4.70 1.47 -7.06
N ALA A 145 -5.06 0.65 -6.07
CA ALA A 145 -5.32 1.11 -4.71
C ALA A 145 -4.07 1.72 -4.05
N ASP A 146 -2.93 1.03 -4.14
CA ASP A 146 -1.62 1.48 -3.64
C ASP A 146 -1.19 2.80 -4.31
N ALA A 147 -1.25 2.85 -5.65
CA ALA A 147 -0.87 4.06 -6.38
C ALA A 147 -1.74 5.27 -6.00
N TYR A 148 -3.06 5.08 -5.86
CA TYR A 148 -3.94 6.16 -5.44
C TYR A 148 -3.61 6.65 -4.03
N GLU A 149 -3.46 5.74 -3.07
CA GLU A 149 -3.08 6.09 -1.70
C GLU A 149 -1.77 6.89 -1.70
N ALA A 150 -0.75 6.39 -2.39
CA ALA A 150 0.56 7.03 -2.47
C ALA A 150 0.51 8.43 -3.12
N MET A 151 -0.50 8.68 -3.98
CA MET A 151 -0.75 9.99 -4.57
C MET A 151 -1.48 10.95 -3.63
N THR A 152 -2.37 10.44 -2.78
CA THR A 152 -3.21 11.26 -1.91
C THR A 152 -2.70 11.45 -0.49
N THR A 153 -1.68 10.70 -0.07
CA THR A 153 -1.10 10.78 1.28
C THR A 153 0.14 11.69 1.32
N ASP A 154 0.24 12.51 2.36
CA ASP A 154 1.39 13.39 2.59
C ASP A 154 2.60 12.56 3.05
N ARG A 155 3.72 12.67 2.34
CA ARG A 155 4.99 12.02 2.70
C ARG A 155 6.00 13.06 3.16
N VAL A 156 6.97 12.64 3.97
CA VAL A 156 8.02 13.52 4.54
C VAL A 156 8.70 14.39 3.48
N TYR A 157 8.85 13.86 2.25
CA TYR A 157 9.55 14.52 1.15
C TYR A 157 8.62 14.93 -0.02
N ARG A 158 7.30 14.72 0.09
CA ARG A 158 6.35 14.99 -1.01
C ARG A 158 4.98 15.39 -0.50
N ALA A 159 4.51 16.57 -0.90
CA ALA A 159 3.12 16.97 -0.71
C ALA A 159 2.19 16.09 -1.55
N ARG A 160 1.03 15.72 -1.02
CA ARG A 160 0.02 14.99 -1.79
C ARG A 160 -0.44 15.75 -3.04
N LEU A 161 -0.84 15.00 -4.07
CA LEU A 161 -1.41 15.55 -5.32
C LEU A 161 -2.86 16.02 -5.14
N GLY A 162 -3.60 15.37 -4.23
CA GLY A 162 -5.04 15.57 -4.05
C GLY A 162 -5.89 14.67 -4.96
N HIS A 163 -7.16 14.50 -4.60
CA HIS A 163 -8.09 13.55 -5.23
C HIS A 163 -8.18 13.73 -6.76
N ASP A 164 -8.51 14.94 -7.23
CA ASP A 164 -8.77 15.19 -8.66
C ASP A 164 -7.53 14.90 -9.52
N ALA A 165 -6.35 15.29 -9.05
CA ALA A 165 -5.07 15.05 -9.74
C ALA A 165 -4.68 13.57 -9.72
N ALA A 166 -4.89 12.86 -8.59
CA ALA A 166 -4.67 11.42 -8.51
C ALA A 166 -5.57 10.65 -9.48
N CYS A 167 -6.86 11.01 -9.54
CA CYS A 167 -7.82 10.44 -10.50
C CYS A 167 -7.43 10.72 -11.95
N ALA A 168 -6.93 11.92 -12.26
CA ALA A 168 -6.43 12.24 -13.60
C ALA A 168 -5.19 11.40 -13.98
N GLU A 169 -4.28 11.20 -13.03
CA GLU A 169 -3.08 10.39 -13.24
C GLU A 169 -3.42 8.91 -13.45
N LEU A 170 -4.36 8.34 -12.67
CA LEU A 170 -4.86 6.98 -12.90
C LEU A 170 -5.42 6.82 -14.33
N ARG A 171 -6.23 7.76 -14.80
CA ARG A 171 -6.74 7.75 -16.18
C ARG A 171 -5.62 7.83 -17.21
N ARG A 172 -4.62 8.69 -16.98
CA ARG A 172 -3.47 8.86 -17.88
C ARG A 172 -2.64 7.57 -18.00
N CYS A 173 -2.53 6.82 -16.91
CA CYS A 173 -1.75 5.59 -16.82
C CYS A 173 -2.55 4.31 -17.13
N ALA A 174 -3.86 4.42 -17.39
CA ALA A 174 -4.69 3.29 -17.80
C ALA A 174 -4.22 2.73 -19.16
N GLY A 175 -4.17 1.40 -19.26
CA GLY A 175 -3.69 0.67 -20.45
C GLY A 175 -2.16 0.55 -20.56
N SER A 176 -1.40 1.17 -19.64
CA SER A 176 0.05 0.99 -19.55
C SER A 176 0.44 0.46 -18.18
N GLN A 177 0.33 1.29 -17.15
CA GLN A 177 0.57 0.86 -15.77
C GLN A 177 -0.60 0.04 -15.24
N PHE A 178 -1.81 0.56 -15.42
CA PHE A 178 -3.01 0.06 -14.76
C PHE A 178 -3.99 -0.54 -15.76
N ASP A 179 -4.76 -1.53 -15.30
CA ASP A 179 -5.87 -2.07 -16.04
C ASP A 179 -6.97 -1.00 -16.20
N PRO A 180 -7.40 -0.67 -17.43
CA PRO A 180 -8.48 0.28 -17.66
C PRO A 180 -9.77 -0.09 -16.91
N ALA A 181 -10.15 -1.37 -16.84
CA ALA A 181 -11.38 -1.80 -16.17
C ALA A 181 -11.30 -1.60 -14.65
N VAL A 182 -10.11 -1.80 -14.06
CA VAL A 182 -9.87 -1.56 -12.63
C VAL A 182 -9.87 -0.06 -12.32
N VAL A 183 -9.26 0.75 -13.19
CA VAL A 183 -9.30 2.22 -13.07
C VAL A 183 -10.74 2.74 -13.17
N ASP A 184 -11.52 2.26 -14.14
CA ASP A 184 -12.93 2.64 -14.28
C ASP A 184 -13.76 2.21 -13.07
N ALA A 185 -13.52 1.01 -12.54
CA ALA A 185 -14.15 0.55 -11.31
C ALA A 185 -13.80 1.45 -10.13
N PHE A 186 -12.53 1.83 -9.97
CA PHE A 186 -12.08 2.76 -8.93
C PHE A 186 -12.75 4.12 -9.06
N LEU A 187 -12.73 4.72 -10.25
CA LEU A 187 -13.27 6.07 -10.48
C LEU A 187 -14.80 6.13 -10.40
N GLY A 188 -15.46 5.00 -10.66
CA GLY A 188 -16.89 4.89 -10.47
C GLY A 188 -17.28 4.67 -9.00
N ALA A 189 -16.38 4.18 -8.14
CA ALA A 189 -16.65 4.07 -6.70
C ALA A 189 -16.86 5.46 -6.15
N ALA A 190 -17.96 5.63 -5.40
CA ALA A 190 -18.50 6.90 -4.93
C ALA A 190 -17.39 7.95 -4.71
N PRO A 191 -17.16 8.85 -5.70
CA PRO A 191 -16.00 9.73 -5.69
C PRO A 191 -15.96 10.60 -4.45
N ASP A 192 -17.14 10.99 -3.94
CA ASP A 192 -17.30 11.79 -2.73
C ASP A 192 -16.85 11.02 -1.47
N GLU A 193 -17.17 9.73 -1.33
CA GLU A 193 -16.69 8.92 -0.20
C GLU A 193 -15.19 8.65 -0.28
N LEU A 194 -14.65 8.36 -1.47
CA LEU A 194 -13.21 8.18 -1.67
C LEU A 194 -12.44 9.48 -1.43
N ARG A 195 -13.03 10.60 -1.84
CA ARG A 195 -12.53 11.94 -1.56
C ARG A 195 -12.54 12.20 -0.06
N GLU A 196 -13.66 11.97 0.62
CA GLU A 196 -13.75 12.11 2.08
C GLU A 196 -12.72 11.24 2.80
N LEU A 197 -12.53 9.99 2.40
CA LEU A 197 -11.52 9.10 2.99
C LEU A 197 -10.10 9.65 2.79
N SER A 198 -9.78 10.10 1.57
CA SER A 198 -8.49 10.74 1.28
C SER A 198 -8.30 12.06 2.05
N GLU A 199 -9.38 12.79 2.30
CA GLU A 199 -9.38 14.04 3.05
C GLU A 199 -9.35 13.80 4.57
N ARG A 200 -9.89 12.70 5.09
CA ARG A 200 -9.79 12.31 6.52
C ARG A 200 -8.35 11.93 6.91
N GLY A 201 -7.53 11.50 5.95
CA GLY A 201 -6.07 11.40 6.09
C GLY A 201 -5.35 12.76 6.32
N ARG A 202 -6.06 13.90 6.32
CA ARG A 202 -5.53 15.27 6.63
C ARG A 202 -5.11 15.47 8.10
N PHE A 203 -4.72 14.45 8.86
CA PHE A 203 -4.22 14.77 10.21
C PHE A 203 -2.93 15.60 10.08
N PRO A 204 -2.90 16.85 10.59
CA PRO A 204 -1.70 17.65 10.54
C PRO A 204 -0.64 16.94 11.38
N ARG A 205 0.56 16.76 10.82
CA ARG A 205 1.75 16.58 11.65
C ARG A 205 1.73 17.73 12.65
N SER A 206 1.63 17.41 13.93
CA SER A 206 1.94 18.37 14.98
C SER A 206 3.35 18.87 14.67
N SER A 207 3.44 20.09 14.13
CA SER A 207 4.72 20.76 14.04
C SER A 207 5.26 20.82 15.47
N PRO A 208 6.52 20.41 15.73
CA PRO A 208 7.08 20.69 17.03
C PRO A 208 6.95 22.21 17.27
N PRO A 209 6.54 22.66 18.46
CA PRO A 209 6.42 24.08 18.74
C PRO A 209 7.73 24.76 18.34
N PRO A 210 7.68 25.97 17.75
CA PRO A 210 8.89 26.67 17.37
C PRO A 210 9.81 26.71 18.60
N ARG A 211 11.04 26.20 18.43
CA ARG A 211 12.04 26.25 19.49
C ARG A 211 12.16 27.72 19.88
N GLU A 212 11.69 28.06 21.08
CA GLU A 212 11.95 29.37 21.66
C GLU A 212 13.45 29.61 21.53
N SER A 213 13.80 30.64 20.77
CA SER A 213 15.15 31.14 20.71
C SER A 213 15.56 31.46 22.14
N ARG A 214 16.35 30.58 22.76
CA ARG A 214 17.09 30.92 23.98
C ARG A 214 17.85 32.18 23.65
N ARG A 215 17.40 33.32 24.20
CA ARG A 215 18.17 34.55 24.19
C ARG A 215 19.52 34.20 24.83
N PRO A 216 20.65 34.43 24.14
CA PRO A 216 21.94 34.29 24.80
C PRO A 216 21.97 35.30 25.96
N GLY A 217 22.36 34.79 27.13
CA GLY A 217 22.48 35.59 28.34
C GLY A 217 23.42 36.77 28.11
N ALA A 218 22.97 37.96 28.49
CA ALA A 218 23.86 39.06 28.81
C ALA A 218 24.19 38.94 30.30
N ALA A 219 25.41 38.49 30.57
CA ALA A 219 26.08 38.70 31.84
C ALA A 219 26.59 40.15 31.93
N GLU A 220 26.83 40.60 33.16
CA GLU A 220 27.68 41.73 33.56
C GLU A 220 27.09 43.15 33.40
N ARG A 221 26.50 43.66 34.49
CA ARG A 221 27.14 44.59 35.44
C ARG A 221 26.28 44.77 36.69
#